data_AF-A0A6M0RS00-F1
#
_entry.id   AF-A0A6M0RS00-F1
#
_cell.length_a   1.000
_cell.length_b   1.000
_cell.length_c   1.000
_cell.angle_alpha   90.00
_cell.angle_beta   90.00
_cell.angle_gamma   90.00
#
_symmetry.space_group_name_H-M   'P 1'
#
loop_
_entity.id
_entity.type
_entity.pdbx_description
1 polymer ?
#
loop_
_entity_poly.entity_id
_entity_poly.type
_entity_poly.pdbx_seq_one_letter_code
_entity_poly.pdbx_strand_id
1 'polypeptide(L)'
;MHQLVTTALEAQDYRRASQLLKQWRKAAPKDPFMLLSIGRLHEGTLQWDAAEKTYLTFLKRVNNPKLMGQARAGLKRVQQAREASRQAALNEAKAVLGSDEPGVLVITPPQDAKQAAMGLADVLRIDPYMARLQLPKRGMRLQRSGPIGEMQYYGEALQAVGVPTLWSTIDDLKTVQVFQIKHFREIAPEPVIVCQSPTGQMGSMQFDWSEVTQIIRAQLPVFERITEKGPWGKTKDKVQVQDYVQVMDLHVHGRKSILRICDRTYEFRNSVALVPDQTNLTSTRIRWNGLMQQITSTTECPVWEDFSNFGQGALEVVPLLPYMPVYLDLQRRKPSDWDTAFQIYTALIFRQKPGATAQAEA
;
A
#
# COMPACT_ATOMS: atom_id res chain seq x y z
N MET A 1 14.94 45.63 24.37
CA MET A 1 14.85 44.64 23.27
C MET A 1 13.47 44.00 23.16
N HIS A 2 12.93 43.39 24.23
CA HIS A 2 11.61 42.73 24.18
C HIS A 2 10.47 43.59 23.60
N GLN A 3 10.24 44.80 24.12
CA GLN A 3 9.18 45.68 23.62
C GLN A 3 9.34 46.02 22.13
N LEU A 4 10.56 46.34 21.68
CA LEU A 4 10.84 46.65 20.27
C LEU A 4 10.53 45.47 19.33
N VAL A 5 10.81 44.24 19.76
CA VAL A 5 10.47 43.03 19.00
C VAL A 5 8.97 42.78 19.01
N THR A 6 8.31 42.94 20.15
CA THR A 6 6.86 42.78 20.26
C THR A 6 6.10 43.75 19.36
N THR A 7 6.49 45.04 19.37
CA THR A 7 5.89 46.05 18.48
C THR A 7 6.12 45.72 17.00
N ALA A 8 7.31 45.26 16.62
CA ALA A 8 7.58 44.86 15.24
C ALA A 8 6.74 43.63 14.80
N LEU A 9 6.56 42.65 15.69
CA LEU A 9 5.71 41.47 15.43
C LEU A 9 4.22 41.83 15.33
N GLU A 10 3.74 42.75 16.15
CA GLU A 10 2.35 43.25 16.12
C GLU A 10 2.09 44.08 14.85
N ALA A 11 3.07 44.85 14.40
CA ALA A 11 3.04 45.58 13.13
C ALA A 11 3.29 44.70 11.88
N GLN A 12 3.43 43.38 12.05
CA GLN A 12 3.78 42.43 10.96
C GLN A 12 5.09 42.75 10.21
N ASP A 13 5.98 43.56 10.81
CA ASP A 13 7.30 43.87 10.24
C ASP A 13 8.28 42.75 10.60
N TYR A 14 8.12 41.60 9.93
CA TYR A 14 8.92 40.40 10.18
C TYR A 14 10.41 40.59 9.85
N ARG A 15 10.73 41.48 8.91
CA ARG A 15 12.11 41.80 8.53
C ARG A 15 12.83 42.49 9.69
N ARG A 16 12.20 43.51 10.27
CA ARG A 16 12.73 44.22 11.45
C ARG A 16 12.72 43.33 12.69
N ALA A 17 11.66 42.56 12.92
CA ALA A 17 11.59 41.61 14.03
C ALA A 17 12.75 40.58 13.97
N SER A 18 13.07 40.06 12.79
CA SER A 18 14.20 39.12 12.58
C SER A 18 15.56 39.77 12.89
N GLN A 19 15.79 41.00 12.43
CA GLN A 19 17.03 41.74 12.72
C GLN A 19 17.21 41.99 14.24
N LEU A 20 16.14 42.45 14.90
CA LEU A 20 16.14 42.70 16.34
C LEU A 20 16.34 41.40 17.14
N LEU A 21 15.74 40.28 16.71
CA LEU A 21 15.94 38.97 17.32
C LEU A 21 17.37 38.46 17.15
N LYS A 22 18.04 38.69 16.01
CA LYS A 22 19.45 38.34 15.83
C LYS A 22 20.35 39.11 16.80
N GLN A 23 20.08 40.41 17.00
CA GLN A 23 20.82 41.23 17.96
C GLN A 23 20.56 40.77 19.41
N TRP A 24 19.31 40.51 19.76
CA TRP A 24 18.94 40.03 21.08
C TRP A 24 19.55 38.66 21.40
N ARG A 25 19.63 37.76 20.42
CA ARG A 25 20.27 36.44 20.59
C ARG A 25 21.76 36.54 20.91
N LYS A 26 22.47 37.54 20.37
CA LYS A 26 23.88 37.79 20.71
C LYS A 26 24.02 38.35 22.13
N ALA A 27 23.12 39.25 22.52
CA ALA A 27 23.19 39.93 23.82
C ALA A 27 22.70 39.05 25.00
N ALA A 28 21.66 38.24 24.80
CA ALA A 28 21.03 37.45 25.85
C ALA A 28 20.49 36.10 25.32
N PRO A 29 21.38 35.13 25.01
CA PRO A 29 21.00 33.88 24.35
C PRO A 29 20.10 32.95 25.16
N LYS A 30 19.99 33.16 26.48
CA LYS A 30 19.19 32.34 27.41
C LYS A 30 17.85 32.98 27.79
N ASP A 31 17.51 34.14 27.22
CA ASP A 31 16.29 34.86 27.56
C ASP A 31 15.03 34.11 27.08
N PRO A 32 14.10 33.74 27.98
CA PRO A 32 12.83 33.10 27.61
C PRO A 32 12.00 33.93 26.63
N PHE A 33 11.93 35.25 26.80
CA PHE A 33 11.11 36.12 25.94
C PHE A 33 11.63 36.16 24.50
N MET A 34 12.94 36.04 24.32
CA MET A 34 13.54 35.91 23.01
C MET A 34 13.05 34.63 22.32
N LEU A 35 13.10 33.48 23.01
CA LEU A 35 12.67 32.20 22.44
C LEU A 35 11.18 32.20 22.07
N LEU A 36 10.34 32.80 22.92
CA LEU A 36 8.91 32.96 22.62
C LEU A 36 8.67 33.87 21.39
N SER A 37 9.46 34.95 21.26
CA SER A 37 9.38 35.87 20.12
C SER A 37 9.83 35.22 18.81
N ILE A 38 10.81 34.32 18.86
CA ILE A 38 11.20 33.49 17.69
C ILE A 38 10.03 32.61 17.25
N GLY A 39 9.31 31.98 18.19
CA GLY A 39 8.12 31.19 17.87
C GLY A 39 7.04 32.02 17.16
N ARG A 40 6.77 33.24 17.66
CA ARG A 40 5.83 34.18 17.03
C ARG A 40 6.28 34.66 15.65
N LEU A 41 7.58 34.84 15.44
CA LEU A 41 8.13 35.19 14.13
C LEU A 41 7.92 34.06 13.12
N HIS A 42 8.22 32.81 13.51
CA HIS A 42 7.98 31.66 12.65
C HIS A 42 6.49 31.50 12.33
N GLU A 43 5.62 31.71 13.31
CA GLU A 43 4.16 31.71 13.12
C GLU A 43 3.73 32.79 12.11
N GLY A 44 4.21 34.03 12.25
CA GLY A 44 3.88 35.12 11.33
C GLY A 44 4.46 34.97 9.92
N THR A 45 5.53 34.19 9.76
CA THR A 45 6.16 33.89 8.46
C THR A 45 5.70 32.56 7.87
N LEU A 46 4.63 31.95 8.42
CA LEU A 46 4.04 30.68 7.98
C LEU A 46 5.02 29.48 8.06
N GLN A 47 6.08 29.60 8.86
CA GLN A 47 7.07 28.55 9.10
C GLN A 47 6.59 27.62 10.22
N TRP A 48 5.50 26.89 9.97
CA TRP A 48 4.77 26.13 10.99
C TRP A 48 5.64 25.11 11.75
N ASP A 49 6.48 24.34 11.06
CA ASP A 49 7.41 23.38 11.69
C ASP A 49 8.39 24.06 12.65
N ALA A 50 8.95 25.19 12.21
CA ALA A 50 9.90 25.94 13.02
C ALA A 50 9.20 26.58 14.23
N ALA A 51 7.96 27.04 14.07
CA ALA A 51 7.14 27.59 15.15
C ALA A 51 6.83 26.51 16.21
N GLU A 52 6.33 25.35 15.79
CA GLU A 52 5.99 24.23 16.68
C GLU A 52 7.21 23.73 17.45
N LYS A 53 8.33 23.45 16.77
CA LYS A 53 9.60 23.06 17.42
C LYS A 53 10.05 24.10 18.44
N THR A 54 9.90 25.39 18.13
CA THR A 54 10.27 26.48 19.04
C THR A 54 9.38 26.51 20.28
N TYR A 55 8.06 26.42 20.13
CA TYR A 55 7.13 26.39 21.26
C TYR A 55 7.30 25.13 22.13
N LEU A 56 7.51 23.95 21.54
CA LEU A 56 7.80 22.73 22.31
C LEU A 56 9.14 22.83 23.07
N THR A 57 10.17 23.40 22.44
CA THR A 57 11.45 23.66 23.10
C THR A 57 11.30 24.65 24.26
N PHE A 58 10.47 25.69 24.08
CA PHE A 58 10.15 26.64 25.13
C PHE A 58 9.51 25.96 26.34
N LEU A 59 8.48 25.13 26.10
CA LEU A 59 7.74 24.42 27.15
C LEU A 59 8.60 23.43 27.94
N LYS A 60 9.68 22.90 27.35
CA LYS A 60 10.65 22.03 28.03
C LYS A 60 11.63 22.81 28.92
N ARG A 61 11.87 24.10 28.65
CA ARG A 61 12.96 24.88 29.26
C ARG A 61 12.48 25.89 30.29
N VAL A 62 11.22 26.34 30.20
CA VAL A 62 10.72 27.49 30.97
C VAL A 62 9.57 27.04 31.85
N ASN A 63 9.66 27.33 33.15
CA ASN A 63 8.66 26.94 34.15
C ASN A 63 7.79 28.11 34.64
N ASN A 64 7.77 29.24 33.91
CA ASN A 64 6.93 30.39 34.24
C ASN A 64 5.50 30.18 33.70
N PRO A 65 4.46 30.10 34.56
CA PRO A 65 3.10 29.77 34.13
C PRO A 65 2.53 30.71 33.07
N LYS A 66 2.79 32.02 33.16
CA LYS A 66 2.27 33.03 32.22
C LYS A 66 2.88 32.84 30.83
N LEU A 67 4.20 32.64 30.76
CA LEU A 67 4.87 32.43 29.49
C LEU A 67 4.58 31.06 28.88
N MET A 68 4.43 30.03 29.72
CA MET A 68 3.94 28.72 29.28
C MET A 68 2.55 28.81 28.68
N GLY A 69 1.65 29.61 29.27
CA GLY A 69 0.33 29.90 28.71
C GLY A 69 0.41 30.50 27.31
N GLN A 70 1.32 31.45 27.09
CA GLN A 70 1.55 32.06 25.78
C GLN A 70 2.11 31.05 24.76
N ALA A 71 3.07 30.22 25.15
CA ALA A 71 3.64 29.19 24.27
C ALA A 71 2.61 28.10 23.91
N ARG A 72 1.77 27.68 24.87
CA ARG A 72 0.65 26.74 24.61
C ARG A 72 -0.38 27.34 23.66
N ALA A 73 -0.72 28.62 23.82
CA ALA A 73 -1.63 29.31 22.92
C ALA A 73 -1.05 29.42 21.49
N GLY A 74 0.25 29.72 21.36
CA GLY A 74 0.95 29.71 20.08
C GLY A 74 0.96 28.33 19.43
N LEU A 75 1.30 27.29 20.20
CA LEU A 75 1.26 25.90 19.72
C LEU A 75 -0.13 25.51 19.21
N LYS A 76 -1.19 25.89 19.94
CA LYS A 76 -2.58 25.64 19.52
C LYS A 76 -2.90 26.33 18.19
N ARG A 77 -2.50 27.59 17.99
CA ARG A 77 -2.73 28.30 16.72
C ARG A 77 -1.99 27.67 15.56
N VAL A 78 -0.73 27.29 15.77
CA VAL A 78 0.05 26.57 14.75
C VAL A 78 -0.63 25.26 14.37
N GLN A 79 -1.09 24.46 15.34
CA GLN A 79 -1.79 23.20 15.07
C GLN A 79 -3.11 23.43 14.32
N GLN A 80 -3.88 24.46 14.68
CA GLN A 80 -5.12 24.82 13.99
C GLN A 80 -4.88 25.28 12.56
N ALA A 81 -3.85 26.10 12.31
CA ALA A 81 -3.50 26.57 10.97
C ALA A 81 -3.07 25.41 10.06
N ARG A 82 -2.29 24.47 10.59
CA ARG A 82 -1.88 23.25 9.87
C ARG A 82 -3.08 22.37 9.51
N GLU A 83 -3.99 22.18 10.46
CA GLU A 83 -5.21 21.42 10.23
C GLU A 83 -6.07 22.06 9.14
N ALA A 84 -6.26 23.39 9.20
CA ALA A 84 -7.03 24.13 8.22
C ALA A 84 -6.39 24.07 6.82
N SER A 85 -5.06 24.24 6.73
CA SER A 85 -4.33 24.15 5.46
C SER A 85 -4.44 22.75 4.85
N ARG A 86 -4.34 21.70 5.66
CA ARG A 86 -4.54 20.33 5.20
C ARG A 86 -5.97 20.10 4.73
N GLN A 87 -6.97 20.53 5.51
CA GLN A 87 -8.37 20.33 5.14
C GLN A 87 -8.69 21.06 3.83
N ALA A 88 -8.12 22.25 3.62
CA ALA A 88 -8.22 22.96 2.35
C ALA A 88 -7.61 22.16 1.19
N ALA A 89 -6.39 21.64 1.34
CA ALA A 89 -5.74 20.82 0.32
C ALA A 89 -6.50 19.51 0.02
N LEU A 90 -7.06 18.87 1.05
CA LEU A 90 -7.93 17.70 0.88
C LEU A 90 -9.23 18.04 0.14
N ASN A 91 -9.85 19.18 0.45
CA ASN A 91 -11.06 19.63 -0.23
C ASN A 91 -10.78 19.98 -1.69
N GLU A 92 -9.62 20.59 -1.97
CA GLU A 92 -9.16 20.87 -3.33
C GLU A 92 -8.92 19.57 -4.12
N ALA A 93 -8.26 18.59 -3.53
CA ALA A 93 -8.06 17.27 -4.14
C ALA A 93 -9.39 16.54 -4.42
N LYS A 94 -10.41 16.77 -3.59
CA LYS A 94 -11.78 16.23 -3.77
C LYS A 94 -12.67 17.06 -4.71
N ALA A 95 -12.23 18.22 -5.15
CA ALA A 95 -12.99 19.07 -6.06
C ALA A 95 -12.67 18.77 -7.54
N VAL A 96 -11.63 17.98 -7.81
CA VAL A 96 -11.24 17.60 -9.18
C VAL A 96 -12.27 16.64 -9.76
N LEU A 97 -12.66 16.82 -11.03
CA LEU A 97 -13.60 15.91 -11.69
C LEU A 97 -13.07 14.47 -11.67
N GLY A 98 -13.89 13.52 -11.20
CA GLY A 98 -13.50 12.11 -11.05
C GLY A 98 -12.80 11.76 -9.74
N SER A 99 -12.53 12.72 -8.84
CA SER A 99 -11.85 12.46 -7.56
C SER A 99 -12.64 11.59 -6.58
N ASP A 100 -13.95 11.46 -6.79
CA ASP A 100 -14.86 10.65 -5.98
C ASP A 100 -14.83 9.16 -6.33
N GLU A 101 -14.16 8.78 -7.43
CA GLU A 101 -14.03 7.39 -7.82
C GLU A 101 -13.37 6.57 -6.70
N PRO A 102 -13.86 5.37 -6.39
CA PRO A 102 -13.24 4.52 -5.39
C PRO A 102 -11.81 4.15 -5.79
N GLY A 103 -10.87 4.35 -4.88
CA GLY A 103 -9.47 4.08 -5.07
C GLY A 103 -8.81 3.44 -3.86
N VAL A 104 -7.59 2.97 -4.08
CA VAL A 104 -6.73 2.36 -3.07
C VAL A 104 -5.39 3.09 -3.00
N LEU A 105 -4.84 3.17 -1.80
CA LEU A 105 -3.49 3.62 -1.53
C LEU A 105 -2.69 2.44 -0.98
N VAL A 106 -1.50 2.23 -1.55
CA VAL A 106 -0.61 1.13 -1.22
C VAL A 106 0.77 1.70 -0.90
N ILE A 107 1.42 1.14 0.12
CA ILE A 107 2.79 1.45 0.49
C ILE A 107 3.70 0.32 -0.02
N THR A 108 4.83 0.68 -0.61
CA THR A 108 5.92 -0.26 -0.95
C THR A 108 7.08 -0.11 0.03
N PRO A 109 8.00 -1.08 0.12
CA PRO A 109 9.07 -1.05 1.11
C PRO A 109 9.95 0.19 0.94
N PRO A 110 10.15 1.00 1.99
CA PRO A 110 11.05 2.15 1.94
C PRO A 110 12.52 1.73 2.05
N GLN A 111 13.42 2.53 1.47
CA GLN A 111 14.87 2.34 1.64
C GLN A 111 15.31 2.62 3.09
N ASP A 112 14.82 3.70 3.71
CA ASP A 112 15.03 4.02 5.11
C ASP A 112 13.72 3.87 5.91
N ALA A 113 13.55 2.71 6.55
CA ALA A 113 12.37 2.41 7.34
C ALA A 113 12.18 3.33 8.56
N LYS A 114 13.26 3.90 9.12
CA LYS A 114 13.16 4.77 10.30
C LYS A 114 12.65 6.15 9.90
N GLN A 115 13.21 6.73 8.85
CA GLN A 115 12.72 8.00 8.32
C GLN A 115 11.29 7.85 7.79
N ALA A 116 11.01 6.77 7.05
CA ALA A 116 9.68 6.48 6.55
C ALA A 116 8.65 6.33 7.69
N ALA A 117 9.01 5.72 8.82
CA ALA A 117 8.09 5.57 9.94
C ALA A 117 7.72 6.92 10.56
N MET A 118 8.67 7.84 10.66
CA MET A 118 8.40 9.21 11.12
C MET A 118 7.52 9.97 10.12
N GLY A 119 7.84 9.90 8.83
CA GLY A 119 7.04 10.54 7.78
C GLY A 119 5.61 10.01 7.73
N LEU A 120 5.43 8.69 7.80
CA LEU A 120 4.11 8.04 7.84
C LEU A 120 3.32 8.48 9.08
N ALA A 121 3.97 8.53 10.25
CA ALA A 121 3.36 9.00 11.50
C ALA A 121 2.86 10.45 11.38
N ASP A 122 3.67 11.32 10.79
CA ASP A 122 3.34 12.74 10.61
C ASP A 122 2.17 12.92 9.63
N VAL A 123 2.20 12.24 8.48
CA VAL A 123 1.16 12.35 7.44
C VAL A 123 -0.18 11.76 7.91
N LEU A 124 -0.15 10.58 8.53
CA LEU A 124 -1.37 9.88 8.99
C LEU A 124 -1.80 10.26 10.41
N ARG A 125 -1.00 11.06 11.13
CA ARG A 125 -1.24 11.44 12.54
C ARG A 125 -1.44 10.25 13.48
N ILE A 126 -0.63 9.24 13.29
CA ILE A 126 -0.54 8.08 14.18
C ILE A 126 0.76 8.15 14.97
N ASP A 127 0.88 7.38 16.04
CA ASP A 127 2.14 7.36 16.77
C ASP A 127 3.25 6.67 15.92
N PRO A 128 4.53 7.06 16.12
CA PRO A 128 5.64 6.48 15.35
C PRO A 128 5.80 4.96 15.48
N TYR A 129 5.35 4.37 16.60
CA TYR A 129 5.44 2.93 16.79
C TYR A 129 4.41 2.20 15.91
N MET A 130 3.16 2.67 15.88
CA MET A 130 2.11 2.15 14.99
C MET A 130 2.44 2.38 13.51
N ALA A 131 2.99 3.55 13.16
CA ALA A 131 3.48 3.80 11.81
C ALA A 131 4.53 2.76 11.38
N ARG A 132 5.49 2.45 12.25
CA ARG A 132 6.49 1.42 11.98
C ARG A 132 5.89 0.03 11.76
N LEU A 133 4.79 -0.32 12.43
CA LEU A 133 4.08 -1.59 12.22
C LEU A 133 3.29 -1.64 10.90
N GLN A 134 2.96 -0.47 10.35
CA GLN A 134 2.26 -0.36 9.07
C GLN A 134 3.21 -0.42 7.88
N LEU A 135 4.49 -0.07 8.03
CA LEU A 135 5.46 -0.15 6.95
C LEU A 135 5.78 -1.61 6.57
N PRO A 136 5.64 -1.99 5.29
CA PRO A 136 6.09 -3.28 4.82
C PRO A 136 7.62 -3.34 4.80
N LYS A 137 8.18 -4.47 5.26
CA LYS A 137 9.62 -4.77 5.11
C LYS A 137 9.96 -5.30 3.72
N ARG A 138 9.00 -5.96 3.09
CA ARG A 138 9.04 -6.56 1.75
C ARG A 138 7.64 -6.48 1.16
N GLY A 139 7.57 -6.48 -0.18
CA GLY A 139 6.32 -6.41 -0.93
C GLY A 139 5.44 -5.20 -0.62
N MET A 140 4.25 -5.20 -1.20
CA MET A 140 3.27 -4.13 -1.06
C MET A 140 2.40 -4.33 0.17
N ARG A 141 1.90 -3.24 0.74
CA ARG A 141 0.81 -3.25 1.73
C ARG A 141 -0.33 -2.34 1.29
N LEU A 142 -1.54 -2.89 1.19
CA LEU A 142 -2.75 -2.10 1.03
C LEU A 142 -3.01 -1.31 2.32
N GLN A 143 -2.97 0.02 2.21
CA GLN A 143 -2.94 0.92 3.36
C GLN A 143 -4.30 1.56 3.62
N ARG A 144 -4.95 2.09 2.58
CA ARG A 144 -6.26 2.74 2.69
C ARG A 144 -7.09 2.54 1.43
N SER A 145 -8.40 2.71 1.59
CA SER A 145 -9.35 2.91 0.50
C SER A 145 -10.16 4.19 0.72
N GLY A 146 -10.73 4.72 -0.36
CA GLY A 146 -11.57 5.91 -0.34
C GLY A 146 -11.63 6.60 -1.70
N PRO A 147 -12.13 7.84 -1.79
CA PRO A 147 -12.08 8.64 -3.00
C PRO A 147 -10.64 8.75 -3.53
N ILE A 148 -10.44 8.59 -4.84
CA ILE A 148 -9.11 8.58 -5.46
C ILE A 148 -8.36 9.90 -5.23
N GLY A 149 -9.06 11.04 -5.21
CA GLY A 149 -8.42 12.33 -4.91
C GLY A 149 -7.82 12.37 -3.50
N GLU A 150 -8.48 11.73 -2.52
CA GLU A 150 -7.92 11.57 -1.18
C GLU A 150 -6.72 10.63 -1.19
N MET A 151 -6.80 9.50 -1.91
CA MET A 151 -5.69 8.55 -2.02
C MET A 151 -4.45 9.18 -2.66
N GLN A 152 -4.65 9.99 -3.70
CA GLN A 152 -3.60 10.76 -4.35
C GLN A 152 -2.97 11.77 -3.38
N TYR A 153 -3.79 12.59 -2.69
CA TYR A 153 -3.28 13.55 -1.70
C TYR A 153 -2.38 12.87 -0.66
N TYR A 154 -2.84 11.76 -0.07
CA TYR A 154 -2.03 11.03 0.90
C TYR A 154 -0.80 10.37 0.26
N GLY A 155 -0.94 9.84 -0.96
CA GLY A 155 0.16 9.24 -1.70
C GLY A 155 1.29 10.22 -1.95
N GLU A 156 0.98 11.42 -2.47
CA GLU A 156 1.93 12.50 -2.71
C GLU A 156 2.56 13.02 -1.42
N ALA A 157 1.74 13.23 -0.38
CA ALA A 157 2.24 13.65 0.94
C ALA A 157 3.22 12.63 1.54
N LEU A 158 2.96 11.33 1.35
CA LEU A 158 3.83 10.24 1.79
C LEU A 158 5.13 10.16 0.97
N GLN A 159 5.04 10.31 -0.36
CA GLN A 159 6.22 10.34 -1.23
C GLN A 159 7.14 11.51 -0.87
N ALA A 160 6.59 12.70 -0.58
CA ALA A 160 7.35 13.88 -0.19
C ALA A 160 8.17 13.70 1.11
N VAL A 161 7.76 12.78 1.99
CA VAL A 161 8.48 12.44 3.22
C VAL A 161 9.29 11.15 3.12
N GLY A 162 9.46 10.61 1.90
CA GLY A 162 10.30 9.44 1.63
C GLY A 162 9.61 8.10 1.90
N VAL A 163 8.28 8.06 1.93
CA VAL A 163 7.50 6.81 1.98
C VAL A 163 7.04 6.47 0.56
N PRO A 164 7.57 5.40 -0.07
CA PRO A 164 7.14 5.00 -1.41
C PRO A 164 5.70 4.53 -1.42
N THR A 165 4.89 5.11 -2.29
CA THR A 165 3.47 4.78 -2.42
C THR A 165 3.02 4.70 -3.87
N LEU A 166 1.91 4.01 -4.07
CA LEU A 166 1.18 3.92 -5.31
C LEU A 166 -0.33 3.96 -5.02
N TRP A 167 -1.09 4.53 -5.95
CA TRP A 167 -2.54 4.60 -5.87
C TRP A 167 -3.16 4.31 -7.23
N SER A 168 -4.38 3.77 -7.21
CA SER A 168 -5.15 3.45 -8.42
C SER A 168 -6.63 3.50 -8.09
N THR A 169 -7.46 3.86 -9.08
CA THR A 169 -8.90 3.65 -8.98
C THR A 169 -9.19 2.15 -9.07
N ILE A 170 -10.30 1.73 -8.47
CA ILE A 170 -10.79 0.36 -8.58
C ILE A 170 -11.21 0.05 -10.02
N ASP A 171 -11.78 1.02 -10.72
CA ASP A 171 -12.20 0.84 -12.11
C ASP A 171 -10.99 0.67 -13.05
N ASP A 172 -9.89 1.38 -12.81
CA ASP A 172 -8.62 1.14 -13.50
C ASP A 172 -8.11 -0.29 -13.28
N LEU A 173 -8.23 -0.82 -12.06
CA LEU A 173 -7.83 -2.21 -11.78
C LEU A 173 -8.75 -3.23 -12.47
N LYS A 174 -10.03 -2.91 -12.66
CA LYS A 174 -10.98 -3.75 -13.42
C LYS A 174 -10.69 -3.82 -14.91
N THR A 175 -9.96 -2.85 -15.47
CA THR A 175 -9.63 -2.88 -16.90
C THR A 175 -8.68 -4.02 -17.28
N VAL A 176 -7.94 -4.57 -16.31
CA VAL A 176 -6.97 -5.64 -16.52
C VAL A 176 -7.70 -6.93 -16.90
N GLN A 177 -7.45 -7.41 -18.12
CA GLN A 177 -8.08 -8.63 -18.63
C GLN A 177 -7.37 -9.85 -18.04
N VAL A 178 -8.14 -10.75 -17.42
CA VAL A 178 -7.60 -12.01 -16.87
C VAL A 178 -8.21 -13.20 -17.61
N PHE A 179 -7.36 -13.99 -18.23
CA PHE A 179 -7.75 -15.25 -18.87
C PHE A 179 -7.34 -16.41 -17.97
N GLN A 180 -8.30 -17.23 -17.57
CA GLN A 180 -8.02 -18.41 -16.74
C GLN A 180 -7.57 -19.57 -17.64
N ILE A 181 -6.31 -19.98 -17.54
CA ILE A 181 -5.79 -21.16 -18.23
C ILE A 181 -6.43 -22.41 -17.63
N LYS A 182 -7.07 -23.22 -18.48
CA LYS A 182 -7.57 -24.55 -18.12
C LYS A 182 -6.51 -25.61 -18.34
N HIS A 183 -5.80 -25.59 -19.48
CA HIS A 183 -4.66 -26.46 -19.73
C HIS A 183 -3.76 -25.90 -20.83
N PHE A 184 -2.51 -26.38 -20.87
CA PHE A 184 -1.63 -26.21 -22.02
C PHE A 184 -1.81 -27.37 -22.99
N ARG A 185 -2.15 -27.07 -24.24
CA ARG A 185 -2.11 -28.04 -25.33
C ARG A 185 -0.66 -28.32 -25.74
N GLU A 186 0.15 -27.26 -25.73
CA GLU A 186 1.60 -27.30 -25.96
C GLU A 186 2.25 -26.32 -24.97
N ILE A 187 3.41 -26.66 -24.41
CA ILE A 187 4.19 -25.76 -23.53
C ILE A 187 5.45 -25.23 -24.21
N ALA A 188 6.12 -26.07 -24.98
CA ALA A 188 7.40 -25.73 -25.59
C ALA A 188 7.49 -26.35 -27.00
N PRO A 189 8.15 -25.66 -27.95
CA PRO A 189 8.83 -24.37 -27.78
C PRO A 189 7.89 -23.16 -27.71
N GLU A 190 6.72 -23.21 -28.37
CA GLU A 190 5.72 -22.13 -28.37
C GLU A 190 4.45 -22.58 -27.62
N PRO A 191 4.12 -21.98 -26.47
CA PRO A 191 2.97 -22.42 -25.69
C PRO A 191 1.64 -22.11 -26.37
N VAL A 192 0.77 -23.12 -26.41
CA VAL A 192 -0.62 -23.02 -26.83
C VAL A 192 -1.50 -23.36 -25.64
N ILE A 193 -2.22 -22.37 -25.14
CA ILE A 193 -3.12 -22.51 -23.99
C ILE A 193 -4.57 -22.65 -24.45
N VAL A 194 -5.34 -23.41 -23.68
CA VAL A 194 -6.80 -23.35 -23.68
C VAL A 194 -7.21 -22.59 -22.43
N CYS A 195 -7.95 -21.50 -22.60
CA CYS A 195 -8.29 -20.59 -21.53
C CYS A 195 -9.74 -20.10 -21.61
N GLN A 196 -10.23 -19.63 -20.46
CA GLN A 196 -11.53 -18.98 -20.32
C GLN A 196 -11.34 -17.48 -20.20
N SER A 197 -12.08 -16.71 -20.99
CA SER A 197 -12.07 -15.24 -20.95
C SER A 197 -12.84 -14.70 -19.73
N PRO A 198 -12.72 -13.39 -19.43
CA PRO A 198 -13.50 -12.72 -18.39
C PRO A 198 -15.02 -12.90 -18.48
N THR A 199 -15.55 -13.11 -19.70
CA THR A 199 -16.99 -13.32 -19.94
C THR A 199 -17.40 -14.78 -19.82
N GLY A 200 -16.47 -15.68 -19.51
CA GLY A 200 -16.71 -17.12 -19.38
C GLY A 200 -16.55 -17.90 -20.70
N GLN A 201 -16.28 -17.24 -21.82
CA GLN A 201 -16.08 -17.92 -23.11
C GLN A 201 -14.75 -18.67 -23.15
N MET A 202 -14.80 -19.94 -23.58
CA MET A 202 -13.62 -20.76 -23.85
C MET A 202 -12.97 -20.40 -25.18
N GLY A 203 -11.64 -20.43 -25.22
CA GLY A 203 -10.85 -20.22 -26.43
C GLY A 203 -9.44 -20.79 -26.31
N SER A 204 -8.65 -20.60 -27.35
CA SER A 204 -7.23 -20.95 -27.34
C SER A 204 -6.38 -19.75 -27.75
N MET A 205 -5.19 -19.65 -27.16
CA MET A 205 -4.23 -18.60 -27.44
C MET A 205 -2.83 -19.18 -27.54
N GLN A 206 -2.08 -18.77 -28.54
CA GLN A 206 -0.65 -19.05 -28.68
C GLN A 206 0.14 -17.80 -28.31
N PHE A 207 1.26 -17.96 -27.62
CA PHE A 207 2.16 -16.87 -27.25
C PHE A 207 3.61 -17.34 -27.16
N ASP A 208 4.55 -16.41 -27.09
CA ASP A 208 5.96 -16.68 -26.85
C ASP A 208 6.30 -16.43 -25.37
N TRP A 209 7.13 -17.28 -24.75
CA TRP A 209 7.54 -17.11 -23.36
C TRP A 209 8.25 -15.77 -23.09
N SER A 210 8.91 -15.19 -24.08
CA SER A 210 9.50 -13.84 -24.01
C SER A 210 8.45 -12.72 -23.85
N GLU A 211 7.17 -12.98 -24.15
CA GLU A 211 6.09 -12.03 -23.88
C GLU A 211 5.71 -12.01 -22.38
N VAL A 212 6.11 -13.03 -21.61
CA VAL A 212 5.91 -13.07 -20.16
C VAL A 212 6.96 -12.20 -19.49
N THR A 213 6.50 -11.05 -19.03
CA THR A 213 7.36 -10.02 -18.45
C THR A 213 7.53 -10.12 -16.94
N GLN A 214 6.59 -10.76 -16.24
CA GLN A 214 6.59 -10.97 -14.79
C GLN A 214 5.73 -12.18 -14.45
N ILE A 215 6.04 -12.82 -13.34
CA ILE A 215 5.26 -13.93 -12.79
C ILE A 215 4.84 -13.59 -11.37
N ILE A 216 3.57 -13.80 -11.03
CA ILE A 216 3.08 -13.75 -9.66
C ILE A 216 2.80 -15.16 -9.18
N ARG A 217 3.21 -15.49 -7.96
CA ARG A 217 2.86 -16.74 -7.28
C ARG A 217 2.21 -16.44 -5.96
N ALA A 218 1.11 -17.12 -5.68
CA ALA A 218 0.30 -16.88 -4.51
C ALA A 218 -0.30 -18.15 -3.95
N GLN A 219 -0.53 -18.13 -2.63
CA GLN A 219 -1.26 -19.15 -1.90
C GLN A 219 -2.48 -18.52 -1.27
N LEU A 220 -3.67 -18.97 -1.68
CA LEU A 220 -4.94 -18.44 -1.20
C LEU A 220 -5.53 -19.43 -0.18
N PRO A 221 -5.76 -19.01 1.08
CA PRO A 221 -6.25 -19.92 2.10
C PRO A 221 -7.65 -20.43 1.79
N VAL A 222 -7.90 -21.67 2.17
CA VAL A 222 -9.20 -22.34 2.12
C VAL A 222 -9.65 -22.63 3.53
N PHE A 223 -10.75 -21.99 3.91
CA PHE A 223 -11.31 -22.06 5.24
C PHE A 223 -12.38 -23.14 5.33
N GLU A 224 -12.37 -23.92 6.42
CA GLU A 224 -13.49 -24.77 6.82
C GLU A 224 -13.97 -24.38 8.22
N ARG A 225 -15.27 -24.58 8.47
CA ARG A 225 -15.86 -24.47 9.81
C ARG A 225 -15.72 -25.82 10.50
N ILE A 226 -14.85 -25.89 11.50
CA ILE A 226 -14.69 -27.05 12.36
C ILE A 226 -15.46 -26.83 13.67
N THR A 227 -15.97 -27.93 14.20
CA THR A 227 -16.77 -27.94 15.42
C THR A 227 -15.91 -28.59 16.50
N GLU A 228 -15.31 -27.77 17.37
CA GLU A 228 -14.45 -28.24 18.46
C GLU A 228 -15.27 -28.39 19.75
N LYS A 229 -14.94 -29.39 20.58
CA LYS A 229 -15.45 -29.43 21.96
C LYS A 229 -14.63 -28.45 22.80
N GLY A 230 -15.27 -27.38 23.26
CA GLY A 230 -14.68 -26.44 24.20
C GLY A 230 -14.49 -27.05 25.60
N PRO A 231 -13.86 -26.30 26.52
CA PRO A 231 -13.82 -26.68 27.92
C PRO A 231 -15.24 -26.95 28.41
N TRP A 232 -15.45 -28.02 29.17
CA TRP A 232 -16.76 -28.46 29.70
C TRP A 232 -17.73 -29.08 28.68
N GLY A 233 -17.25 -29.54 27.52
CA GLY A 233 -18.07 -30.30 26.56
C GLY A 233 -19.05 -29.47 25.73
N LYS A 234 -19.00 -28.13 25.84
CA LYS A 234 -19.77 -27.23 24.98
C LYS A 234 -19.12 -27.13 23.61
N THR A 235 -19.88 -27.42 22.58
CA THR A 235 -19.46 -27.31 21.20
C THR A 235 -19.21 -25.85 20.81
N LYS A 236 -18.05 -25.54 20.24
CA LYS A 236 -17.71 -24.23 19.69
C LYS A 236 -17.31 -24.39 18.23
N ASP A 237 -17.98 -23.64 17.37
CA ASP A 237 -17.58 -23.56 15.98
C ASP A 237 -16.41 -22.58 15.82
N LYS A 238 -15.42 -23.00 15.04
CA LYS A 238 -14.22 -22.27 14.75
C LYS A 238 -13.93 -22.36 13.26
N VAL A 239 -13.55 -21.24 12.67
CA VAL A 239 -13.06 -21.21 11.30
C VAL A 239 -11.56 -21.46 11.33
N GLN A 240 -11.08 -22.45 10.58
CA GLN A 240 -9.66 -22.77 10.48
C GLN A 240 -9.26 -22.88 9.00
N VAL A 241 -8.04 -22.45 8.68
CA VAL A 241 -7.42 -22.71 7.37
C VAL A 241 -7.11 -24.21 7.30
N GLN A 242 -7.68 -24.91 6.33
CA GLN A 242 -7.43 -26.33 6.11
C GLN A 242 -6.41 -26.58 5.02
N ASP A 243 -6.42 -25.75 3.98
CA ASP A 243 -5.60 -25.95 2.80
C ASP A 243 -5.32 -24.61 2.10
N TYR A 244 -4.46 -24.63 1.09
CA TYR A 244 -4.13 -23.48 0.26
C TYR A 244 -4.30 -23.82 -1.22
N VAL A 245 -5.01 -22.96 -1.93
CA VAL A 245 -5.03 -22.97 -3.40
C VAL A 245 -3.76 -22.31 -3.91
N GLN A 246 -3.08 -22.95 -4.86
CA GLN A 246 -1.91 -22.38 -5.52
C GLN A 246 -2.35 -21.66 -6.79
N VAL A 247 -1.96 -20.39 -6.92
CA VAL A 247 -2.26 -19.56 -8.10
C VAL A 247 -0.98 -18.96 -8.66
N MET A 248 -0.86 -18.96 -9.98
CA MET A 248 0.21 -18.32 -10.71
C MET A 248 -0.38 -17.42 -11.80
N ASP A 249 0.02 -16.16 -11.82
CA ASP A 249 -0.34 -15.23 -12.89
C ASP A 249 0.89 -14.93 -13.75
N LEU A 250 0.74 -15.10 -15.07
CA LEU A 250 1.73 -14.70 -16.06
C LEU A 250 1.31 -13.34 -16.63
N HIS A 251 2.14 -12.32 -16.42
CA HIS A 251 1.87 -10.97 -16.92
C HIS A 251 2.37 -10.82 -18.35
N VAL A 252 1.44 -10.64 -19.29
CA VAL A 252 1.72 -10.44 -20.71
C VAL A 252 1.34 -9.01 -21.09
N HIS A 253 2.18 -8.05 -20.68
CA HIS A 253 1.88 -6.61 -20.83
C HIS A 253 1.65 -6.20 -22.28
N GLY A 254 2.39 -6.79 -23.24
CA GLY A 254 2.20 -6.53 -24.67
C GLY A 254 0.78 -6.83 -25.15
N ARG A 255 0.11 -7.79 -24.51
CA ARG A 255 -1.30 -8.17 -24.76
C ARG A 255 -2.29 -7.55 -23.77
N LYS A 256 -1.83 -6.68 -22.87
CA LYS A 256 -2.63 -6.05 -21.81
C LYS A 256 -3.44 -7.06 -20.98
N SER A 257 -2.88 -8.26 -20.80
CA SER A 257 -3.60 -9.39 -20.23
C SER A 257 -2.75 -10.15 -19.21
N ILE A 258 -3.44 -10.75 -18.24
CA ILE A 258 -2.90 -11.70 -17.28
C ILE A 258 -3.42 -13.09 -17.66
N LEU A 259 -2.51 -14.06 -17.70
CA LEU A 259 -2.87 -15.47 -17.86
C LEU A 259 -2.77 -16.16 -16.50
N ARG A 260 -3.90 -16.57 -15.95
CA ARG A 260 -4.02 -17.12 -14.59
C ARG A 260 -4.10 -18.63 -14.61
N ILE A 261 -3.23 -19.28 -13.86
CA ILE A 261 -3.20 -20.72 -13.65
C ILE A 261 -3.55 -20.98 -12.17
N CYS A 262 -4.44 -21.93 -11.91
CA CYS A 262 -4.81 -22.31 -10.55
C CYS A 262 -4.88 -23.83 -10.43
N ASP A 263 -4.21 -24.38 -9.42
CA ASP A 263 -4.03 -25.83 -9.24
C ASP A 263 -5.33 -26.62 -9.18
N ARG A 264 -6.39 -26.03 -8.58
CA ARG A 264 -7.71 -26.65 -8.45
C ARG A 264 -8.56 -26.62 -9.70
N THR A 265 -8.29 -25.67 -10.61
CA THR A 265 -9.08 -25.47 -11.83
C THR A 265 -8.34 -25.90 -13.10
N TYR A 266 -7.08 -26.29 -12.96
CA TYR A 266 -6.24 -26.74 -14.05
C TYR A 266 -6.55 -28.21 -14.42
N GLU A 267 -6.80 -28.45 -15.70
CA GLU A 267 -7.19 -29.74 -16.27
C GLU A 267 -5.97 -30.56 -16.65
N PHE A 268 -5.26 -31.12 -15.65
CA PHE A 268 -4.05 -31.90 -15.89
C PHE A 268 -4.21 -33.10 -16.83
N ARG A 269 -5.42 -33.63 -17.00
CA ARG A 269 -5.70 -34.75 -17.92
C ARG A 269 -5.71 -34.33 -19.39
N ASN A 270 -6.01 -33.06 -19.66
CA ASN A 270 -6.09 -32.49 -21.00
C ASN A 270 -4.79 -31.76 -21.41
N SER A 271 -3.82 -31.71 -20.49
CA SER A 271 -2.55 -31.02 -20.65
C SER A 271 -1.48 -31.92 -21.25
N VAL A 272 -0.38 -31.31 -21.74
CA VAL A 272 0.88 -32.02 -22.00
C VAL A 272 1.32 -32.87 -20.81
N ALA A 273 2.01 -33.99 -21.07
CA ALA A 273 2.55 -34.85 -20.03
C ALA A 273 3.74 -34.18 -19.33
N LEU A 274 3.54 -33.74 -18.08
CA LEU A 274 4.52 -32.97 -17.30
C LEU A 274 5.45 -33.85 -16.44
N VAL A 275 5.10 -35.11 -16.25
CA VAL A 275 5.81 -36.08 -15.40
C VAL A 275 5.81 -37.41 -16.15
N PRO A 276 6.91 -38.18 -16.17
CA PRO A 276 6.93 -39.52 -16.76
C PRO A 276 5.83 -40.36 -16.12
N ASP A 277 4.92 -40.87 -16.95
CA ASP A 277 3.72 -41.59 -16.51
C ASP A 277 4.13 -42.97 -15.98
N GLN A 278 4.51 -43.05 -14.70
CA GLN A 278 4.89 -44.31 -14.07
C GLN A 278 3.75 -44.98 -13.28
N THR A 279 2.58 -44.35 -13.15
CA THR A 279 1.32 -44.96 -12.70
C THR A 279 0.24 -43.89 -12.60
N ASN A 280 -1.04 -44.27 -12.72
CA ASN A 280 -2.24 -43.47 -12.41
C ASN A 280 -2.32 -42.93 -10.94
N LEU A 281 -1.22 -42.94 -10.20
CA LEU A 281 -1.09 -42.62 -8.78
C LEU A 281 -0.41 -41.26 -8.53
N THR A 282 -0.01 -40.52 -9.57
CA THR A 282 0.65 -39.22 -9.39
C THR A 282 -0.36 -38.18 -8.86
N SER A 283 -0.11 -37.64 -7.68
CA SER A 283 -1.00 -36.64 -7.06
C SER A 283 -1.04 -35.33 -7.87
N THR A 284 -2.15 -34.59 -7.79
CA THR A 284 -2.30 -33.24 -8.38
C THR A 284 -1.16 -32.31 -7.99
N ARG A 285 -0.65 -32.46 -6.77
CA ARG A 285 0.48 -31.67 -6.26
C ARG A 285 1.78 -31.93 -7.05
N ILE A 286 2.07 -33.19 -7.39
CA ILE A 286 3.27 -33.53 -8.17
C ILE A 286 3.13 -32.95 -9.59
N ARG A 287 1.95 -33.07 -10.21
CA ARG A 287 1.70 -32.52 -11.55
C ARG A 287 1.78 -31.00 -11.57
N TRP A 288 1.25 -30.32 -10.54
CA TRP A 288 1.39 -28.88 -10.35
C TRP A 288 2.85 -28.47 -10.26
N ASN A 289 3.64 -29.14 -9.42
CA ASN A 289 5.07 -28.83 -9.26
C ASN A 289 5.84 -29.02 -10.59
N GLY A 290 5.53 -30.07 -11.35
CA GLY A 290 6.07 -30.28 -12.69
C GLY A 290 5.74 -29.14 -13.65
N LEU A 291 4.47 -28.70 -13.69
CA LEU A 291 4.05 -27.54 -14.48
C LEU A 291 4.84 -26.29 -14.09
N MET A 292 4.90 -25.98 -12.80
CA MET A 292 5.58 -24.79 -12.30
C MET A 292 7.07 -24.83 -12.64
N GLN A 293 7.72 -25.99 -12.51
CA GLN A 293 9.13 -26.16 -12.86
C GLN A 293 9.36 -25.89 -14.35
N GLN A 294 8.51 -26.44 -15.22
CA GLN A 294 8.63 -26.25 -16.67
C GLN A 294 8.42 -24.80 -17.09
N ILE A 295 7.43 -24.10 -16.50
CA ILE A 295 7.23 -22.66 -16.74
C ILE A 295 8.45 -21.86 -16.28
N THR A 296 8.97 -22.17 -15.08
CA THR A 296 10.13 -21.46 -14.51
C THR A 296 11.38 -21.66 -15.37
N SER A 297 11.61 -22.86 -15.90
CA SER A 297 12.79 -23.11 -16.75
C SER A 297 12.70 -22.46 -18.13
N THR A 298 11.51 -22.04 -18.56
CA THR A 298 11.27 -21.46 -19.90
C THR A 298 11.08 -19.94 -19.85
N THR A 299 11.11 -19.33 -18.65
CA THR A 299 10.88 -17.89 -18.47
C THR A 299 12.04 -17.25 -17.72
N GLU A 300 12.53 -16.12 -18.24
CA GLU A 300 13.57 -15.30 -17.60
C GLU A 300 12.98 -13.94 -17.22
N CYS A 301 12.22 -13.88 -16.13
CA CYS A 301 11.57 -12.65 -15.69
C CYS A 301 11.42 -12.58 -14.15
N PRO A 302 11.15 -11.39 -13.57
CA PRO A 302 10.93 -11.25 -12.13
C PRO A 302 9.74 -12.08 -11.64
N VAL A 303 9.91 -12.72 -10.47
CA VAL A 303 8.90 -13.53 -9.81
C VAL A 303 8.51 -12.88 -8.48
N TRP A 304 7.21 -12.62 -8.30
CA TRP A 304 6.64 -12.02 -7.10
C TRP A 304 5.95 -13.09 -6.26
N GLU A 305 6.37 -13.28 -5.01
CA GLU A 305 5.85 -14.33 -4.13
C GLU A 305 5.28 -13.79 -2.79
N ASP A 306 5.19 -12.47 -2.63
CA ASP A 306 4.86 -11.83 -1.34
C ASP A 306 3.36 -11.61 -1.10
N PHE A 307 2.49 -12.30 -1.85
CA PHE A 307 1.04 -12.13 -1.73
C PHE A 307 0.52 -12.36 -0.31
N SER A 308 1.05 -13.32 0.44
CA SER A 308 0.52 -13.66 1.78
C SER A 308 0.58 -12.47 2.75
N ASN A 309 1.63 -11.66 2.70
CA ASN A 309 1.74 -10.46 3.55
C ASN A 309 0.79 -9.35 3.07
N PHE A 310 0.71 -9.13 1.76
CA PHE A 310 -0.24 -8.19 1.18
C PHE A 310 -1.69 -8.57 1.55
N GLY A 311 -2.07 -9.82 1.31
CA GLY A 311 -3.40 -10.36 1.52
C GLY A 311 -3.84 -10.22 2.98
N GLN A 312 -2.98 -10.57 3.93
CA GLN A 312 -3.27 -10.43 5.36
C GLN A 312 -3.56 -8.97 5.75
N GLY A 313 -2.78 -8.01 5.23
CA GLY A 313 -3.02 -6.59 5.47
C GLY A 313 -4.23 -6.04 4.73
N ALA A 314 -4.59 -6.63 3.59
CA ALA A 314 -5.69 -6.18 2.76
C ALA A 314 -7.08 -6.57 3.32
N LEU A 315 -7.18 -7.60 4.17
CA LEU A 315 -8.47 -8.08 4.69
C LEU A 315 -9.28 -7.03 5.47
N GLU A 316 -8.63 -6.02 6.03
CA GLU A 316 -9.33 -4.91 6.72
C GLU A 316 -9.90 -3.88 5.74
N VAL A 317 -9.34 -3.80 4.53
CA VAL A 317 -9.65 -2.78 3.52
C VAL A 317 -10.58 -3.32 2.45
N VAL A 318 -10.38 -4.57 2.02
CA VAL A 318 -11.13 -5.22 0.95
C VAL A 318 -12.65 -5.19 1.15
N PRO A 319 -13.20 -5.45 2.36
CA PRO A 319 -14.65 -5.38 2.58
C PRO A 319 -15.27 -4.00 2.37
N LEU A 320 -14.45 -2.94 2.37
CA LEU A 320 -14.89 -1.56 2.14
C LEU A 320 -14.84 -1.16 0.66
N LEU A 321 -14.32 -2.02 -0.21
CA LEU A 321 -14.18 -1.73 -1.62
C LEU A 321 -15.45 -2.09 -2.39
N PRO A 322 -15.73 -1.37 -3.49
CA PRO A 322 -16.70 -1.84 -4.48
C PRO A 322 -16.34 -3.23 -4.98
N TYR A 323 -17.33 -3.91 -5.55
CA TYR A 323 -17.14 -5.21 -6.16
C TYR A 323 -15.98 -5.20 -7.17
N MET A 324 -15.13 -6.23 -7.06
CA MET A 324 -14.04 -6.52 -7.97
C MET A 324 -14.27 -7.91 -8.58
N PRO A 325 -14.30 -8.06 -9.92
CA PRO A 325 -14.43 -9.37 -10.55
C PRO A 325 -13.24 -10.27 -10.20
N VAL A 326 -13.54 -11.42 -9.63
CA VAL A 326 -12.56 -12.44 -9.28
C VAL A 326 -12.63 -13.54 -10.32
N TYR A 327 -11.57 -13.68 -11.11
CA TYR A 327 -11.46 -14.68 -12.19
C TYR A 327 -10.92 -16.02 -11.67
N LEU A 328 -11.50 -16.50 -10.57
CA LEU A 328 -11.17 -17.76 -9.91
C LEU A 328 -12.46 -18.43 -9.43
N ASP A 329 -12.89 -19.47 -10.12
CA ASP A 329 -13.98 -20.33 -9.63
C ASP A 329 -13.42 -21.49 -8.81
N LEU A 330 -13.26 -21.24 -7.50
CA LEU A 330 -12.77 -22.23 -6.54
C LEU A 330 -13.92 -23.04 -5.92
N GLN A 331 -15.16 -22.89 -6.40
CA GLN A 331 -16.37 -23.53 -5.87
C GLN A 331 -16.51 -23.42 -4.34
N ARG A 332 -16.08 -22.28 -3.78
CA ARG A 332 -16.15 -22.03 -2.34
C ARG A 332 -17.63 -21.90 -1.94
N ARG A 333 -17.96 -22.35 -0.73
CA ARG A 333 -19.30 -22.15 -0.14
C ARG A 333 -19.66 -20.67 0.02
N LYS A 334 -18.67 -19.80 0.16
CA LYS A 334 -18.82 -18.34 0.25
C LYS A 334 -17.66 -17.65 -0.48
N PRO A 335 -17.88 -16.45 -1.05
CA PRO A 335 -16.81 -15.59 -1.54
C PRO A 335 -15.75 -15.35 -0.45
N SER A 336 -14.48 -15.25 -0.85
CA SER A 336 -13.36 -15.01 0.06
C SER A 336 -12.69 -13.68 -0.28
N ASP A 337 -12.51 -12.83 0.73
CA ASP A 337 -11.80 -11.56 0.57
C ASP A 337 -10.34 -11.76 0.14
N TRP A 338 -9.77 -12.96 0.37
CA TRP A 338 -8.46 -13.33 -0.17
C TRP A 338 -8.44 -13.39 -1.70
N ASP A 339 -9.54 -13.81 -2.33
CA ASP A 339 -9.60 -13.91 -3.78
C ASP A 339 -9.67 -12.48 -4.39
N THR A 340 -10.42 -11.58 -3.76
CA THR A 340 -10.45 -10.14 -4.09
C THR A 340 -9.10 -9.46 -3.84
N ALA A 341 -8.48 -9.72 -2.68
CA ALA A 341 -7.15 -9.19 -2.36
C ALA A 341 -6.11 -9.64 -3.39
N PHE A 342 -6.17 -10.91 -3.82
CA PHE A 342 -5.29 -11.43 -4.86
C PHE A 342 -5.51 -10.72 -6.20
N GLN A 343 -6.77 -10.52 -6.60
CA GLN A 343 -7.08 -9.78 -7.81
C GLN A 343 -6.55 -8.35 -7.78
N ILE A 344 -6.68 -7.65 -6.65
CA ILE A 344 -6.13 -6.30 -6.48
C ILE A 344 -4.60 -6.34 -6.55
N TYR A 345 -3.96 -7.27 -5.83
CA TYR A 345 -2.51 -7.42 -5.78
C TYR A 345 -1.89 -7.59 -7.17
N THR A 346 -2.37 -8.57 -7.94
CA THR A 346 -1.82 -8.83 -9.28
C THR A 346 -2.12 -7.68 -10.25
N ALA A 347 -3.32 -7.07 -10.20
CA ALA A 347 -3.67 -5.94 -11.06
C ALA A 347 -2.80 -4.70 -10.75
N LEU A 348 -2.49 -4.44 -9.48
CA LEU A 348 -1.57 -3.37 -9.09
C LEU A 348 -0.16 -3.59 -9.63
N ILE A 349 0.37 -4.82 -9.53
CA ILE A 349 1.69 -5.15 -10.08
C ILE A 349 1.67 -5.05 -11.60
N PHE A 350 0.62 -5.54 -12.27
CA PHE A 350 0.46 -5.46 -13.72
C PHE A 350 0.39 -4.01 -14.24
N ARG A 351 -0.09 -3.07 -13.43
CA ARG A 351 -0.11 -1.65 -13.81
C ARG A 351 1.24 -0.96 -13.55
N GLN A 352 2.11 -1.54 -12.74
CA GLN A 352 3.50 -1.07 -12.61
C GLN A 352 4.28 -1.52 -13.85
N LYS A 353 4.79 -0.56 -14.63
CA LYS A 353 5.62 -0.89 -15.79
C LYS A 353 6.77 -1.83 -15.39
N PRO A 354 7.07 -2.87 -16.18
CA PRO A 354 8.24 -3.71 -15.93
C PRO A 354 9.51 -2.85 -15.88
N GLY A 355 10.28 -2.97 -14.79
CA GLY A 355 11.53 -2.23 -14.56
C GLY A 355 11.48 -1.10 -13.52
N ALA A 356 10.30 -0.71 -13.01
CA ALA A 356 10.20 0.39 -12.02
C ALA A 356 10.54 -0.01 -10.57
N THR A 357 10.49 -1.30 -10.23
CA THR A 357 10.62 -1.80 -8.84
C THR A 357 11.63 -2.92 -8.64
N ALA A 358 12.22 -3.48 -9.71
CA ALA A 358 13.25 -4.53 -9.61
C ALA A 358 14.55 -4.06 -8.91
N GLN A 359 14.71 -2.75 -8.68
CA GLN A 359 15.84 -2.18 -7.92
C GLN A 359 15.61 -2.13 -6.40
N ALA A 360 14.45 -2.56 -5.88
CA ALA A 360 14.20 -2.60 -4.44
C ALA A 360 14.38 -4.00 -3.81
N GLU A 361 14.64 -5.03 -4.63
CA GLU A 361 14.76 -6.43 -4.19
C GLU A 361 16.16 -7.05 -4.46
N ALA A 362 17.18 -6.21 -4.73
CA ALA A 362 18.58 -6.63 -4.82
C ALA A 362 19.39 -6.27 -3.57
#